data_AF-A0A6G1I7A9-F1
#
_entry.id   AF-A0A6G1I7A9-F1
#
_cell.length_a   1.000
_cell.length_b   1.000
_cell.length_c   1.000
_cell.angle_alpha   90.00
_cell.angle_beta   90.00
_cell.angle_gamma   90.00
#
_symmetry.space_group_name_H-M   'P 1'
#
loop_
_entity.id
_entity.type
_entity.pdbx_description
1 polymer ?
#
loop_
_entity_poly.entity_id
_entity_poly.type
_entity_poly.pdbx_seq_one_letter_code
_entity_poly.pdbx_strand_id
1 'polypeptide(L)'
;MLSRPYEPTFNIPGETWLSILRTPAPYELEFFSKVMLNLIRNPNITSSYLFRAEIYYDSDNDASLPSADGTEADSFTRHMKPELRPLPASVPGYERTRTFVRRLVPRNPALDASLVQTCHLFSRTTAGGEEESVVLYIPHVTSPDDMPYYHPTVRALAFQHISPASGPPSNSSNPNAGSLSIHYALFPTTPLTPRLTRTALALAQIITKHSLGQKAGYTKRVHHDLLVPQKAVQDTYTRLKGTYARRLIEGWVETTDPSKHVFEDLGIAAFLVEVWGGVYAAPRRPGGEGDEGRGKEGGGEERPPFPGFVDIGCGNGLLVHILRSEGWEGWGFDARARKTWSALPPSTSAHLKELLLVPRGGTPWHNGLFPPHTFLIANHADELTPWTPLLASLSASAFVAIPCCSHDLAGARTRFSTTSPTASTPSPSIADPLHSATSPSADGPGPKAGSLARKSKPPSAYAALTAYVASLSAELGFRVEKEMLRIPSTRNACVVGRPSSEMMEIGAEERGRVVEKIKDAHASPASNPLC
;
A
#
# COMPACT_ATOMS: atom_id res chain seq x y z
N MET A 1 42.22 -10.26 19.74
CA MET A 1 42.73 -8.88 19.56
C MET A 1 41.55 -7.99 19.23
N LEU A 2 41.13 -7.14 20.17
CA LEU A 2 40.07 -6.15 19.95
C LEU A 2 40.60 -5.11 18.97
N SER A 3 40.15 -5.20 17.70
CA SER A 3 40.40 -4.17 16.70
C SER A 3 39.91 -2.83 17.24
N ARG A 4 40.71 -1.77 17.07
CA ARG A 4 40.33 -0.39 17.42
C ARG A 4 38.90 -0.10 16.96
N PRO A 5 38.10 0.66 17.73
CA PRO A 5 36.82 1.14 17.23
C PRO A 5 37.08 1.89 15.91
N TYR A 6 36.38 1.49 14.84
CA TYR A 6 36.44 2.19 13.57
C TYR A 6 35.85 3.58 13.81
N GLU A 7 36.63 4.65 13.78
CA GLU A 7 36.07 6.00 13.87
C GLU A 7 35.32 6.36 12.59
N PRO A 8 34.24 7.15 12.66
CA PRO A 8 33.58 7.68 11.46
C PRO A 8 34.59 8.50 10.65
N THR A 9 34.62 8.33 9.32
CA THR A 9 35.52 9.13 8.46
C THR A 9 34.94 10.52 8.15
N PHE A 10 33.74 10.81 8.63
CA PHE A 10 33.14 12.13 8.66
C PHE A 10 33.14 12.69 10.09
N ASN A 11 33.08 14.00 10.19
CA ASN A 11 32.98 14.72 11.45
C ASN A 11 31.82 15.71 11.38
N ILE A 12 31.15 15.97 12.50
CA ILE A 12 30.15 17.06 12.62
C ILE A 12 30.60 17.89 13.82
N PRO A 13 30.89 19.19 13.66
CA PRO A 13 31.39 20.03 14.75
C PRO A 13 30.47 20.00 15.96
N GLY A 14 31.03 19.74 17.15
CA GLY A 14 30.29 19.70 18.41
C GLY A 14 29.52 18.40 18.68
N GLU A 15 29.61 17.40 17.79
CA GLU A 15 28.96 16.10 17.99
C GLU A 15 29.96 14.95 18.14
N THR A 16 29.66 14.03 19.06
CA THR A 16 30.38 12.76 19.19
C THR A 16 29.56 11.64 18.57
N TRP A 17 30.15 10.98 17.57
CA TRP A 17 29.54 9.90 16.82
C TRP A 17 30.18 8.56 17.18
N LEU A 18 29.34 7.57 17.47
CA LEU A 18 29.77 6.20 17.76
C LEU A 18 29.49 5.30 16.56
N SER A 19 30.53 4.70 16.01
CA SER A 19 30.41 3.69 14.95
C SER A 19 29.91 2.37 15.52
N ILE A 20 28.76 1.92 15.03
CA ILE A 20 28.09 0.71 15.54
C ILE A 20 28.43 -0.51 14.69
N LEU A 21 28.45 -0.32 13.37
CA LEU A 21 28.65 -1.40 12.41
C LEU A 21 29.41 -0.88 11.19
N ARG A 22 30.28 -1.72 10.64
CA ARG A 22 30.83 -1.60 9.28
C ARG A 22 30.72 -2.94 8.58
N THR A 23 30.28 -2.93 7.32
CA THR A 23 30.13 -4.13 6.50
C THR A 23 30.55 -3.86 5.06
N PRO A 24 31.09 -4.86 4.33
CA PRO A 24 31.34 -4.72 2.89
C PRO A 24 30.05 -4.37 2.13
N ALA A 25 30.15 -3.45 1.19
CA ALA A 25 29.09 -2.99 0.30
C ALA A 25 29.49 -3.28 -1.15
N PRO A 26 29.19 -4.47 -1.70
CA PRO A 26 29.53 -4.86 -3.08
C PRO A 26 28.57 -4.23 -4.12
N TYR A 27 28.21 -2.96 -3.91
CA TYR A 27 27.32 -2.18 -4.75
C TYR A 27 27.77 -0.71 -4.73
N GLU A 28 27.52 -0.07 -5.86
CA GLU A 28 27.90 1.29 -6.20
C GLU A 28 27.04 2.33 -5.46
N LEU A 29 27.56 3.55 -5.34
CA LEU A 29 26.91 4.64 -4.60
C LEU A 29 25.50 4.95 -5.13
N GLU A 30 25.26 4.80 -6.43
CA GLU A 30 23.94 5.05 -7.01
C GLU A 30 22.85 4.11 -6.45
N PHE A 31 23.16 2.85 -6.19
CA PHE A 31 22.20 1.88 -5.64
C PHE A 31 21.92 2.17 -4.18
N PHE A 32 22.95 2.52 -3.40
CA PHE A 32 22.80 3.00 -2.04
C PHE A 32 21.91 4.25 -1.99
N SER A 33 22.17 5.24 -2.84
CA SER A 33 21.42 6.50 -2.90
C SER A 33 19.95 6.26 -3.24
N LYS A 34 19.66 5.43 -4.26
CA LYS A 34 18.29 5.03 -4.62
C LYS A 34 17.56 4.36 -3.44
N VAL A 35 18.24 3.46 -2.72
CA VAL A 35 17.67 2.79 -1.55
C VAL A 35 17.41 3.77 -0.41
N MET A 36 18.36 4.63 -0.07
CA MET A 36 18.19 5.61 1.01
C MET A 36 17.04 6.57 0.74
N LEU A 37 16.91 7.09 -0.48
CA LEU A 37 15.75 7.90 -0.89
C LEU A 37 14.43 7.14 -0.73
N ASN A 38 14.40 5.86 -1.11
CA ASN A 38 13.22 5.02 -0.93
C ASN A 38 12.89 4.78 0.56
N LEU A 39 13.88 4.59 1.43
CA LEU A 39 13.69 4.44 2.89
C LEU A 39 13.27 5.75 3.57
N ILE A 40 13.68 6.90 3.04
CA ILE A 40 13.21 8.22 3.48
C ILE A 40 11.70 8.36 3.22
N ARG A 41 11.25 7.96 2.03
CA ARG A 41 9.83 8.06 1.64
C ARG A 41 8.95 6.94 2.20
N ASN A 42 9.52 5.75 2.42
CA ASN A 42 8.78 4.54 2.81
C ASN A 42 9.39 3.92 4.10
N PRO A 43 9.22 4.56 5.26
CA PRO A 43 9.82 4.09 6.52
C PRO A 43 9.19 2.78 7.03
N ASN A 44 8.04 2.38 6.51
CA ASN A 44 7.42 1.08 6.77
C ASN A 44 8.26 -0.11 6.28
N ILE A 45 9.31 0.13 5.48
CA ILE A 45 10.28 -0.89 5.06
C ILE A 45 11.26 -1.22 6.20
N THR A 46 11.62 -0.23 7.03
CA THR A 46 12.56 -0.41 8.15
C THR A 46 11.89 -0.68 9.49
N SER A 47 10.59 -0.37 9.63
CA SER A 47 9.82 -0.64 10.85
C SER A 47 8.39 -1.05 10.53
N SER A 48 7.97 -2.21 11.03
CA SER A 48 6.59 -2.69 10.91
C SER A 48 5.59 -1.84 11.69
N TYR A 49 6.05 -1.04 12.67
CA TYR A 49 5.23 -0.13 13.45
C TYR A 49 4.84 1.16 12.71
N LEU A 50 5.51 1.46 11.59
CA LEU A 50 5.25 2.66 10.80
C LEU A 50 4.30 2.37 9.64
N PHE A 51 3.39 3.32 9.39
CA PHE A 51 2.42 3.22 8.30
C PHE A 51 2.95 3.87 7.02
N ARG A 52 3.47 5.11 7.15
CA ARG A 52 4.03 5.92 6.07
C ARG A 52 4.94 7.03 6.61
N ALA A 53 5.59 7.76 5.70
CA ALA A 53 6.13 9.08 5.96
C ALA A 53 5.26 10.12 5.24
N GLU A 54 5.00 11.25 5.90
CA GLU A 54 4.50 12.45 5.23
C GLU A 54 5.66 13.40 5.00
N ILE A 55 5.88 13.82 3.75
CA ILE A 55 6.99 14.71 3.39
C ILE A 55 6.48 16.15 3.49
N TYR A 56 7.02 16.91 4.44
CA TYR A 56 6.74 18.34 4.61
C TYR A 56 7.68 19.22 3.80
N TYR A 57 8.90 18.73 3.55
CA TYR A 57 9.90 19.43 2.75
C TYR A 57 10.77 18.44 1.99
N ASP A 58 11.09 18.80 0.75
CA ASP A 58 12.05 18.12 -0.12
C ASP A 58 12.75 19.21 -0.93
N SER A 59 14.03 19.42 -0.68
CA SER A 59 14.80 20.52 -1.25
C SER A 59 15.01 20.43 -2.76
N ASP A 60 14.68 19.29 -3.37
CA ASP A 60 14.66 19.10 -4.83
C ASP A 60 13.60 19.99 -5.51
N ASN A 61 12.61 20.46 -4.74
CA ASN A 61 11.59 21.41 -5.19
C ASN A 61 11.97 22.87 -4.93
N ASP A 62 13.17 23.13 -4.41
CA ASP A 62 13.66 24.47 -4.08
C ASP A 62 14.84 24.84 -5.00
N ALA A 63 15.03 26.14 -5.24
CA ALA A 63 16.14 26.65 -6.04
C ALA A 63 17.47 26.63 -5.27
N SER A 64 17.41 26.62 -3.94
CA SER A 64 18.57 26.58 -3.04
C SER A 64 18.38 25.56 -1.91
N LEU A 65 19.50 25.12 -1.31
CA LEU A 65 19.49 24.23 -0.15
C LEU A 65 19.50 25.04 1.16
N PRO A 66 18.74 24.64 2.20
CA PRO A 66 18.60 25.40 3.44
C PRO A 66 19.94 25.67 4.13
N SER A 67 20.23 26.88 4.61
CA SER A 67 21.53 27.20 5.24
C SER A 67 22.01 26.14 6.25
N ALA A 68 23.28 25.75 6.14
CA ALA A 68 23.90 24.74 7.01
C ALA A 68 24.05 25.22 8.46
N ASP A 69 24.09 26.54 8.67
CA ASP A 69 24.27 27.18 9.98
C ASP A 69 22.93 27.70 10.56
N GLY A 70 21.81 27.49 9.86
CA GLY A 70 20.47 27.93 10.28
C GLY A 70 20.23 29.44 10.26
N THR A 71 21.21 30.22 9.80
CA THR A 71 21.23 31.70 9.84
C THR A 71 20.42 32.35 8.72
N GLU A 72 20.21 31.66 7.61
CA GLU A 72 19.35 32.11 6.51
C GLU A 72 18.30 31.03 6.23
N ALA A 73 17.06 31.30 6.61
CA ALA A 73 15.94 30.52 6.12
C ALA A 73 15.77 30.82 4.62
N ASP A 74 15.91 29.80 3.77
CA ASP A 74 15.57 29.88 2.35
C ASP A 74 14.10 30.31 2.18
N SER A 75 13.76 30.90 1.02
CA SER A 75 12.45 31.54 0.82
C SER A 75 11.27 30.63 1.19
N PHE A 76 11.39 29.33 0.93
CA PHE A 76 10.36 28.34 1.24
C PHE A 76 10.29 27.99 2.74
N THR A 77 11.44 27.79 3.39
CA THR A 77 11.51 27.36 4.80
C THR A 77 11.05 28.44 5.79
N ARG A 78 11.07 29.72 5.40
CA ARG A 78 10.54 30.85 6.20
C ARG A 78 9.06 30.69 6.53
N HIS A 79 8.28 30.18 5.58
CA HIS A 79 6.84 30.01 5.70
C HIS A 79 6.44 28.70 6.38
N MET A 80 7.40 27.79 6.62
CA MET A 80 7.16 26.57 7.37
C MET A 80 7.00 26.87 8.86
N LYS A 81 6.12 26.11 9.52
CA LYS A 81 6.01 26.13 10.98
C LYS A 81 7.36 25.76 11.62
N PRO A 82 7.79 26.41 12.71
CA PRO A 82 9.10 26.20 13.31
C PRO A 82 9.45 24.73 13.57
N GLU A 83 8.49 23.95 14.07
CA GLU A 83 8.65 22.52 14.38
C GLU A 83 8.83 21.62 13.15
N LEU A 84 8.48 22.12 11.96
CA LEU A 84 8.63 21.42 10.67
C LEU A 84 9.81 21.93 9.85
N ARG A 85 10.56 22.92 10.33
CA ARG A 85 11.74 23.42 9.61
C ARG A 85 12.88 22.40 9.67
N PRO A 86 13.73 22.30 8.62
CA PRO A 86 14.91 21.46 8.67
C PRO A 86 15.81 21.84 9.86
N LEU A 87 16.24 20.85 10.63
CA LEU A 87 17.28 21.07 11.64
C LEU A 87 18.63 21.26 10.94
N PRO A 88 19.46 22.23 11.34
CA PRO A 88 20.74 22.48 10.68
C PRO A 88 21.73 21.36 10.95
N ALA A 89 22.49 20.98 9.91
CA ALA A 89 23.66 20.12 10.02
C ALA A 89 24.62 20.38 8.87
N SER A 90 25.92 20.37 9.18
CA SER A 90 27.01 20.45 8.21
C SER A 90 27.99 19.30 8.42
N VAL A 91 28.53 18.76 7.33
CA VAL A 91 29.56 17.72 7.37
C VAL A 91 30.77 18.27 6.61
N PRO A 92 31.82 18.78 7.31
CA PRO A 92 32.96 19.41 6.65
C PRO A 92 33.60 18.51 5.59
N GLY A 93 33.88 19.10 4.43
CA GLY A 93 34.44 18.40 3.27
C GLY A 93 33.41 17.65 2.42
N TYR A 94 32.13 17.62 2.80
CA TYR A 94 31.06 17.08 1.97
C TYR A 94 30.14 18.20 1.47
N GLU A 95 29.66 18.03 0.25
CA GLU A 95 28.58 18.83 -0.30
C GLU A 95 27.24 18.22 0.12
N ARG A 96 26.31 19.04 0.60
CA ARG A 96 24.93 18.60 0.85
C ARG A 96 24.19 18.58 -0.48
N THR A 97 23.57 17.47 -0.84
CA THR A 97 22.88 17.30 -2.13
C THR A 97 21.37 17.36 -2.02
N ARG A 98 20.80 16.98 -0.88
CA ARG A 98 19.35 17.00 -0.67
C ARG A 98 18.98 17.06 0.79
N THR A 99 17.86 17.68 1.10
CA THR A 99 17.28 17.73 2.45
C THR A 99 15.80 17.39 2.40
N PHE A 100 15.36 16.57 3.35
CA PHE A 100 13.95 16.28 3.59
C PHE A 100 13.56 16.65 5.01
N VAL A 101 12.30 17.07 5.19
CA VAL A 101 11.64 16.99 6.49
C VAL A 101 10.43 16.08 6.34
N ARG A 102 10.38 15.03 7.16
CA ARG A 102 9.30 14.05 7.15
C ARG A 102 8.67 13.89 8.51
N ARG A 103 7.39 13.51 8.54
CA ARG A 103 6.71 12.98 9.71
C ARG A 103 6.50 11.49 9.57
N LEU A 104 7.08 10.72 10.49
CA LEU A 104 6.85 9.30 10.63
C LEU A 104 5.49 9.08 11.29
N VAL A 105 4.57 8.43 10.57
CA VAL A 105 3.21 8.16 11.04
C VAL A 105 3.13 6.71 11.53
N PRO A 106 2.88 6.46 12.82
CA PRO A 106 2.74 5.11 13.35
C PRO A 106 1.43 4.46 12.91
N ARG A 107 1.42 3.11 12.86
CA ARG A 107 0.21 2.32 12.58
C ARG A 107 -0.83 2.40 13.70
N ASN A 108 -0.40 2.70 14.92
CA ASN A 108 -1.26 2.88 16.06
C ASN A 108 -0.93 4.19 16.79
N PRO A 109 -1.52 5.32 16.36
CA PRO A 109 -1.31 6.62 17.00
C PRO A 109 -1.73 6.69 18.48
N ALA A 110 -2.53 5.73 18.97
CA ALA A 110 -2.90 5.66 20.37
C ALA A 110 -1.80 5.03 21.26
N LEU A 111 -0.82 4.33 20.66
CA LEU A 111 0.30 3.72 21.39
C LEU A 111 1.61 4.48 21.20
N ASP A 112 1.85 5.00 20.01
CA ASP A 112 3.07 5.72 19.68
C ASP A 112 2.74 7.08 19.05
N ALA A 113 3.49 8.11 19.43
CA ALA A 113 3.39 9.43 18.81
C ALA A 113 4.03 9.46 17.41
N SER A 114 3.58 10.40 16.56
CA SER A 114 4.29 10.69 15.31
C SER A 114 5.61 11.41 15.59
N LEU A 115 6.64 11.14 14.79
CA LEU A 115 7.96 11.75 14.92
C LEU A 115 8.31 12.58 13.69
N VAL A 116 8.57 13.87 13.86
CA VAL A 116 9.18 14.69 12.80
C VAL A 116 10.69 14.44 12.76
N GLN A 117 11.25 14.33 11.56
CA GLN A 117 12.65 14.01 11.35
C GLN A 117 13.18 14.73 10.12
N THR A 118 14.34 15.38 10.28
CA THR A 118 15.12 15.92 9.16
C THR A 118 16.02 14.82 8.61
N CYS A 119 16.12 14.72 7.28
CA CYS A 119 17.05 13.83 6.59
C CYS A 119 17.94 14.63 5.64
N HIS A 120 19.25 14.65 5.88
CA HIS A 120 20.21 15.28 4.98
C HIS A 120 21.01 14.23 4.22
N LEU A 121 21.24 14.47 2.95
CA LEU A 121 22.11 13.68 2.09
C LEU A 121 23.34 14.51 1.74
N PHE A 122 24.51 13.95 1.99
CA PHE A 122 25.79 14.55 1.67
C PHE A 122 26.58 13.62 0.74
N SER A 123 27.41 14.21 -0.12
CA SER A 123 28.33 13.49 -0.99
C SER A 123 29.69 14.16 -1.03
N ARG A 124 30.73 13.35 -1.27
CA ARG A 124 32.10 13.80 -1.50
C ARG A 124 32.76 12.87 -2.50
N THR A 125 33.51 13.43 -3.43
CA THR A 125 34.46 12.66 -4.24
C THR A 125 35.86 13.04 -3.79
N THR A 126 36.66 12.06 -3.36
CA THR A 126 38.03 12.32 -2.93
C THR A 126 38.94 12.55 -4.13
N ALA A 127 40.11 13.15 -3.91
CA ALA A 127 41.12 13.31 -4.97
C ALA A 127 41.57 11.97 -5.58
N GLY A 128 41.44 10.87 -4.82
CA GLY A 128 41.71 9.51 -5.29
C GLY A 128 40.60 8.89 -6.15
N GLY A 129 39.49 9.61 -6.37
CA GLY A 129 38.33 9.13 -7.13
C GLY A 129 37.39 8.23 -6.33
N GLU A 130 37.54 8.15 -5.01
CA GLU A 130 36.58 7.44 -4.15
C GLU A 130 35.33 8.30 -3.97
N GLU A 131 34.17 7.67 -4.08
CA GLU A 131 32.89 8.34 -3.87
C GLU A 131 32.36 7.99 -2.48
N GLU A 132 31.97 9.02 -1.73
CA GLU A 132 31.44 8.87 -0.39
C GLU A 132 30.08 9.54 -0.28
N SER A 133 29.16 8.92 0.48
CA SER A 133 27.92 9.55 0.87
C SER A 133 27.63 9.34 2.34
N VAL A 134 27.12 10.38 2.98
CA VAL A 134 26.63 10.36 4.36
C VAL A 134 25.17 10.79 4.35
N VAL A 135 24.29 9.95 4.89
CA VAL A 135 22.88 10.28 5.09
C VAL A 135 22.61 10.42 6.57
N LEU A 136 22.22 11.61 7.02
CA LEU A 136 21.89 11.90 8.42
C LEU A 136 20.38 11.87 8.62
N TYR A 137 19.91 11.16 9.65
CA TYR A 137 18.54 11.23 10.15
C TYR A 137 18.55 11.88 11.54
N ILE A 138 17.90 13.03 11.67
CA ILE A 138 17.87 13.86 12.88
C ILE A 138 16.41 13.99 13.36
N PRO A 139 15.98 13.18 14.34
CA PRO A 139 14.70 13.33 15.02
C PRO A 139 14.51 14.72 15.63
N HIS A 140 13.31 15.30 15.51
CA HIS A 140 12.95 16.58 16.15
C HIS A 140 12.51 16.34 17.59
N VAL A 141 13.40 15.78 18.40
CA VAL A 141 13.19 15.56 19.84
C VAL A 141 14.42 16.01 20.61
N THR A 142 14.21 16.47 21.85
CA THR A 142 15.29 16.98 22.70
C THR A 142 15.63 16.04 23.86
N SER A 143 14.67 15.21 24.28
CA SER A 143 14.82 14.22 25.34
C SER A 143 14.71 12.79 24.78
N PRO A 144 15.42 11.80 25.37
CA PRO A 144 15.19 10.38 25.06
C PRO A 144 13.76 9.93 25.37
N ASP A 145 13.06 10.56 26.33
CA ASP A 145 11.70 10.20 26.73
C ASP A 145 10.65 10.55 25.67
N ASP A 146 10.96 11.52 24.80
CA ASP A 146 10.09 11.91 23.69
C ASP A 146 10.23 10.96 22.48
N MET A 147 11.16 10.00 22.53
CA MET A 147 11.42 9.09 21.41
C MET A 147 10.35 7.98 21.34
N PRO A 148 9.61 7.86 20.22
CA PRO A 148 8.65 6.78 20.05
C PRO A 148 9.32 5.40 19.99
N TYR A 149 8.59 4.35 20.39
CA TYR A 149 9.15 3.01 20.52
C TYR A 149 9.69 2.46 19.20
N TYR A 150 9.11 2.84 18.06
CA TYR A 150 9.52 2.35 16.74
C TYR A 150 10.84 2.94 16.24
N HIS A 151 11.39 3.95 16.90
CA HIS A 151 12.62 4.62 16.51
C HIS A 151 13.75 4.32 17.53
N PRO A 152 15.02 4.16 17.12
CA PRO A 152 16.12 4.06 18.05
C PRO A 152 16.25 5.34 18.91
N THR A 153 16.44 5.17 20.21
CA THR A 153 16.63 6.26 21.20
C THR A 153 18.02 6.87 21.07
N VAL A 154 18.20 7.70 20.05
CA VAL A 154 19.46 8.41 19.72
C VAL A 154 19.13 9.83 19.26
N ARG A 155 20.08 10.77 19.38
CA ARG A 155 19.94 12.15 18.88
C ARG A 155 19.98 12.22 17.36
N ALA A 156 20.80 11.37 16.73
CA ALA A 156 20.87 11.26 15.28
C ALA A 156 21.44 9.91 14.83
N LEU A 157 21.12 9.52 13.60
CA LEU A 157 21.68 8.36 12.90
C LEU A 157 22.43 8.84 11.66
N ALA A 158 23.55 8.18 11.34
CA ALA A 158 24.24 8.39 10.08
C ALA A 158 24.46 7.06 9.36
N PHE A 159 24.19 7.06 8.06
CA PHE A 159 24.48 5.97 7.14
C PHE A 159 25.58 6.45 6.21
N GLN A 160 26.73 5.78 6.25
CA GLN A 160 27.87 6.13 5.42
C GLN A 160 28.14 5.03 4.41
N HIS A 161 28.21 5.40 3.13
CA HIS A 161 28.64 4.51 2.06
C HIS A 161 29.91 5.07 1.43
N ILE A 162 30.88 4.19 1.19
CA ILE A 162 32.15 4.50 0.52
C ILE A 162 32.30 3.52 -0.64
N SER A 163 32.33 4.06 -1.84
CA SER A 163 32.61 3.38 -3.09
C SER A 163 34.10 3.57 -3.44
N PRO A 164 34.87 2.48 -3.66
CA PRO A 164 36.27 2.60 -4.02
C PRO A 164 36.39 3.22 -5.42
N ALA A 165 37.52 3.87 -5.67
CA ALA A 165 37.83 4.44 -6.97
C ALA A 165 37.77 3.39 -8.07
N SER A 166 37.31 3.78 -9.26
CA SER A 166 37.26 2.94 -10.46
C SER A 166 38.68 2.63 -10.98
N GLY A 167 39.41 1.73 -10.31
CA GLY A 167 40.73 1.26 -10.71
C GLY A 167 40.70 -0.12 -11.39
N PRO A 168 41.75 -0.50 -12.13
CA PRO A 168 41.85 -1.83 -12.73
C PRO A 168 41.72 -2.92 -11.66
N PRO A 169 41.04 -4.05 -11.97
CA PRO A 169 40.82 -5.12 -11.00
C PRO A 169 42.15 -5.63 -10.46
N SER A 170 42.34 -5.56 -9.15
CA SER A 170 43.49 -6.14 -8.47
C SER A 170 43.28 -7.66 -8.35
N ASN A 171 44.34 -8.45 -8.51
CA ASN A 171 44.30 -9.93 -8.48
C ASN A 171 44.08 -10.54 -7.08
N SER A 172 43.55 -9.77 -6.11
CA SER A 172 43.16 -10.30 -4.81
C SER A 172 41.78 -10.99 -4.92
N SER A 173 41.46 -11.89 -3.99
CA SER A 173 40.18 -12.60 -3.97
C SER A 173 39.00 -11.78 -3.40
N ASN A 174 39.23 -10.51 -3.00
CA ASN A 174 38.19 -9.50 -2.70
C ASN A 174 38.74 -8.04 -2.67
N PRO A 175 39.21 -7.45 -3.79
CA PRO A 175 39.62 -6.05 -3.85
C PRO A 175 38.53 -5.23 -4.55
N ASN A 176 38.11 -4.12 -3.95
CA ASN A 176 37.07 -3.18 -4.43
C ASN A 176 35.61 -3.46 -4.01
N ALA A 177 35.35 -4.18 -2.93
CA ALA A 177 34.05 -4.01 -2.27
C ALA A 177 34.08 -2.69 -1.48
N GLY A 178 33.13 -1.79 -1.74
CA GLY A 178 32.93 -0.59 -0.92
C GLY A 178 32.57 -0.94 0.52
N SER A 179 32.25 0.07 1.34
CA SER A 179 31.80 -0.18 2.71
C SER A 179 30.55 0.61 3.08
N LEU A 180 29.66 -0.04 3.83
CA LEU A 180 28.53 0.58 4.51
C LEU A 180 28.82 0.62 6.01
N SER A 181 28.63 1.78 6.63
CA SER A 181 28.75 2.00 8.06
C SER A 181 27.52 2.68 8.64
N ILE A 182 27.16 2.32 9.87
CA ILE A 182 26.07 2.96 10.62
C ILE A 182 26.63 3.51 11.93
N HIS A 183 26.30 4.77 12.19
CA HIS A 183 26.79 5.53 13.33
C HIS A 183 25.63 6.16 14.10
N TYR A 184 25.80 6.31 15.42
CA TYR A 184 24.83 6.97 16.29
C TYR A 184 25.47 8.15 17.04
N ALA A 185 24.74 9.26 17.10
CA ALA A 185 24.94 10.28 18.11
C ALA A 185 23.99 9.97 19.28
N LEU A 186 24.53 9.52 20.42
CA LEU A 186 23.71 9.17 21.58
C LEU A 186 23.23 10.42 22.34
N PHE A 187 22.14 10.29 23.10
CA PHE A 187 21.84 11.26 24.15
C PHE A 187 22.88 11.13 25.27
N PRO A 188 23.27 12.22 25.95
CA PRO A 188 24.25 12.16 27.03
C PRO A 188 23.90 11.16 28.14
N THR A 189 22.59 10.96 28.40
CA THR A 189 22.06 10.07 29.42
C THR A 189 21.77 8.65 28.94
N THR A 190 21.91 8.37 27.63
CA THR A 190 21.53 7.08 27.04
C THR A 190 22.77 6.29 26.63
N PRO A 191 23.09 5.17 27.31
CA PRO A 191 24.19 4.31 26.92
C PRO A 191 23.85 3.51 25.65
N LEU A 192 24.87 2.99 24.98
CA LEU A 192 24.66 2.01 23.91
C LEU A 192 24.04 0.74 24.50
N THR A 193 22.90 0.32 23.96
CA THR A 193 22.18 -0.88 24.40
C THR A 193 22.23 -2.00 23.36
N PRO A 194 22.04 -3.28 23.75
CA PRO A 194 21.91 -4.38 22.79
C PRO A 194 20.78 -4.17 21.77
N ARG A 195 19.71 -3.46 22.15
CA ARG A 195 18.63 -3.09 21.23
C ARG A 195 19.15 -2.18 20.13
N LEU A 196 19.88 -1.12 20.47
CA LEU A 196 20.46 -0.19 19.49
C LEU A 196 21.41 -0.91 18.52
N THR A 197 22.27 -1.80 19.03
CA THR A 197 23.16 -2.60 18.17
C THR A 197 22.40 -3.51 17.20
N ARG A 198 21.33 -4.17 17.68
CA ARG A 198 20.46 -4.99 16.81
C ARG A 198 19.72 -4.15 15.77
N THR A 199 19.27 -2.96 16.14
CA THR A 199 18.63 -2.02 15.22
C THR A 199 19.59 -1.59 14.10
N ALA A 200 20.84 -1.26 14.43
CA ALA A 200 21.86 -0.95 13.42
C ALA A 200 22.09 -2.13 12.46
N LEU A 201 22.22 -3.35 12.99
CA LEU A 201 22.38 -4.55 12.17
C LEU A 201 21.19 -4.76 11.23
N ALA A 202 19.95 -4.63 11.73
CA ALA A 202 18.75 -4.78 10.93
C ALA A 202 18.68 -3.73 9.79
N LEU A 203 19.01 -2.47 10.10
CA LEU A 203 19.06 -1.41 9.10
C LEU A 203 20.10 -1.69 8.01
N ALA A 204 21.32 -2.09 8.40
CA ALA A 204 22.38 -2.44 7.44
C ALA A 204 22.00 -3.62 6.55
N GLN A 205 21.35 -4.65 7.12
CA GLN A 205 20.85 -5.80 6.36
C GLN A 205 19.79 -5.38 5.34
N ILE A 206 18.86 -4.51 5.72
CA ILE A 206 17.84 -3.98 4.80
C ILE A 206 18.51 -3.18 3.68
N ILE A 207 19.39 -2.24 4.01
CA ILE A 207 20.08 -1.41 3.01
C ILE A 207 20.86 -2.30 2.04
N THR A 208 21.73 -3.18 2.53
CA THR A 208 22.53 -4.07 1.69
C THR A 208 21.66 -4.98 0.82
N LYS A 209 20.61 -5.59 1.37
CA LYS A 209 19.68 -6.44 0.61
C LYS A 209 19.00 -5.66 -0.51
N HIS A 210 18.50 -4.46 -0.21
CA HIS A 210 17.79 -3.66 -1.19
C HIS A 210 18.73 -3.09 -2.26
N SER A 211 19.95 -2.67 -1.90
CA SER A 211 20.95 -2.15 -2.86
C SER A 211 21.40 -3.24 -3.82
N LEU A 212 21.67 -4.45 -3.30
CA LEU A 212 21.96 -5.63 -4.14
C LEU A 212 20.79 -6.00 -5.05
N GLY A 213 19.56 -5.90 -4.55
CA GLY A 213 18.36 -6.11 -5.36
C GLY A 213 18.28 -5.10 -6.52
N GLN A 214 18.50 -3.82 -6.24
CA GLN A 214 18.53 -2.77 -7.28
C GLN A 214 19.64 -3.02 -8.31
N LYS A 215 20.85 -3.37 -7.86
CA LYS A 215 21.97 -3.75 -8.73
C LYS A 215 21.64 -4.95 -9.63
N ALA A 216 20.89 -5.92 -9.09
CA ALA A 216 20.40 -7.07 -9.85
C ALA A 216 19.19 -6.77 -10.76
N GLY A 217 18.79 -5.49 -10.91
CA GLY A 217 17.67 -5.09 -11.76
C GLY A 217 16.29 -5.34 -11.15
N TYR A 218 16.15 -5.31 -9.80
CA TYR A 218 14.86 -5.44 -9.14
C TYR A 218 13.87 -4.37 -9.62
N THR A 219 12.76 -4.83 -10.19
CA THR A 219 11.61 -3.99 -10.51
C THR A 219 10.48 -4.25 -9.51
N LYS A 220 9.90 -3.17 -8.97
CA LYS A 220 8.69 -3.26 -8.14
C LYS A 220 7.55 -3.74 -9.05
N ARG A 221 6.86 -4.80 -8.64
CA ARG A 221 5.77 -5.41 -9.43
C ARG A 221 4.38 -5.06 -8.90
N VAL A 222 4.30 -4.75 -7.62
CA VAL A 222 3.05 -4.44 -6.93
C VAL A 222 3.02 -2.94 -6.67
N HIS A 223 2.14 -2.25 -7.39
CA HIS A 223 1.86 -0.85 -7.20
C HIS A 223 0.59 -0.72 -6.38
N HIS A 224 0.64 0.14 -5.37
CA HIS A 224 -0.49 0.45 -4.49
C HIS A 224 -0.83 1.91 -4.71
N ASP A 225 -2.00 2.30 -4.23
CA ASP A 225 -2.42 3.70 -4.14
C ASP A 225 -2.59 4.32 -5.55
N LEU A 226 -3.11 3.52 -6.49
CA LEU A 226 -3.33 3.90 -7.90
C LEU A 226 -4.67 4.61 -8.11
N LEU A 227 -5.71 4.16 -7.40
CA LEU A 227 -7.06 4.72 -7.53
C LEU A 227 -7.34 5.84 -6.54
N VAL A 228 -6.73 5.76 -5.36
CA VAL A 228 -6.93 6.70 -4.26
C VAL A 228 -5.60 6.94 -3.56
N PRO A 229 -5.31 8.19 -3.13
CA PRO A 229 -4.03 8.50 -2.48
C PRO A 229 -3.83 7.72 -1.19
N GLN A 230 -2.60 7.25 -0.96
CA GLN A 230 -2.21 6.49 0.24
C GLN A 230 -2.68 7.15 1.54
N LYS A 231 -2.43 8.45 1.66
CA LYS A 231 -2.75 9.22 2.87
C LYS A 231 -4.25 9.17 3.18
N ALA A 232 -5.09 9.38 2.18
CA ALA A 232 -6.54 9.43 2.34
C ALA A 232 -7.10 8.10 2.87
N VAL A 233 -6.73 6.98 2.24
CA VAL A 233 -7.17 5.64 2.66
C VAL A 233 -6.65 5.29 4.05
N GLN A 234 -5.38 5.58 4.33
CA GLN A 234 -4.76 5.26 5.61
C GLN A 234 -5.34 6.08 6.78
N ASP A 235 -5.67 7.35 6.54
CA ASP A 235 -6.31 8.21 7.54
C ASP A 235 -7.74 7.73 7.84
N THR A 236 -8.51 7.42 6.79
CA THR A 236 -9.84 6.81 6.95
C THR A 236 -9.76 5.48 7.67
N TYR A 237 -8.84 4.58 7.29
CA TYR A 237 -8.65 3.31 7.98
C TYR A 237 -8.31 3.48 9.46
N THR A 238 -7.44 4.44 9.80
CA THR A 238 -7.07 4.73 11.20
C THR A 238 -8.30 5.19 12.00
N ARG A 239 -9.12 6.08 11.44
CA ARG A 239 -10.37 6.52 12.06
C ARG A 239 -11.36 5.36 12.22
N LEU A 240 -11.62 4.60 11.15
CA LEU A 240 -12.52 3.45 11.21
C LEU A 240 -12.07 2.43 12.27
N LYS A 241 -10.76 2.15 12.34
CA LYS A 241 -10.18 1.28 13.36
C LYS A 241 -10.43 1.82 14.78
N GLY A 242 -10.23 3.11 15.01
CA GLY A 242 -10.51 3.75 16.30
C GLY A 242 -11.99 3.71 16.69
N THR A 243 -12.89 3.90 15.72
CA THR A 243 -14.34 3.93 15.94
C THR A 243 -14.94 2.53 16.15
N TYR A 244 -14.58 1.56 15.31
CA TYR A 244 -15.34 0.30 15.21
C TYR A 244 -14.59 -0.92 15.76
N ALA A 245 -13.26 -0.99 15.65
CA ALA A 245 -12.53 -2.26 15.80
C ALA A 245 -12.75 -2.93 17.16
N ARG A 246 -12.67 -2.16 18.26
CA ARG A 246 -12.82 -2.72 19.62
C ARG A 246 -14.17 -3.42 19.79
N ARG A 247 -15.26 -2.73 19.47
CA ARG A 247 -16.63 -3.24 19.62
C ARG A 247 -16.88 -4.47 18.75
N LEU A 248 -16.38 -4.44 17.51
CA LEU A 248 -16.56 -5.52 16.55
C LEU A 248 -15.78 -6.79 16.94
N ILE A 249 -14.56 -6.62 17.48
CA ILE A 249 -13.73 -7.73 17.95
C ILE A 249 -14.33 -8.33 19.23
N GLU A 250 -14.71 -7.50 20.20
CA GLU A 250 -15.32 -7.96 21.46
C GLU A 250 -16.69 -8.64 21.22
N GLY A 251 -17.46 -8.16 20.23
CA GLY A 251 -18.76 -8.72 19.86
C GLY A 251 -18.71 -9.84 18.80
N TRP A 252 -17.53 -10.39 18.49
CA TRP A 252 -17.38 -11.37 17.43
C TRP A 252 -17.98 -12.73 17.81
N VAL A 253 -18.83 -13.28 16.93
CA VAL A 253 -19.57 -14.54 17.18
C VAL A 253 -19.28 -15.63 16.14
N GLU A 254 -18.39 -15.38 15.18
CA GLU A 254 -17.94 -16.39 14.23
C GLU A 254 -16.77 -17.21 14.78
N THR A 255 -16.52 -18.37 14.19
CA THR A 255 -15.42 -19.27 14.60
C THR A 255 -14.06 -18.81 14.09
N THR A 256 -14.03 -17.86 13.17
CA THR A 256 -12.79 -17.34 12.57
C THR A 256 -12.14 -16.26 13.45
N ASP A 257 -10.88 -15.95 13.20
CA ASP A 257 -10.15 -14.92 13.96
C ASP A 257 -10.74 -13.51 13.71
N PRO A 258 -11.30 -12.85 14.75
CA PRO A 258 -11.88 -11.52 14.60
C PRO A 258 -10.87 -10.49 14.10
N SER A 259 -9.62 -10.55 14.55
CA SER A 259 -8.62 -9.54 14.21
C SER A 259 -8.35 -9.54 12.71
N LYS A 260 -8.28 -10.74 12.10
CA LYS A 260 -8.08 -10.86 10.66
C LYS A 260 -9.25 -10.26 9.88
N HIS A 261 -10.48 -10.67 10.18
CA HIS A 261 -11.66 -10.27 9.40
C HIS A 261 -12.07 -8.82 9.64
N VAL A 262 -12.06 -8.36 10.89
CA VAL A 262 -12.42 -6.97 11.22
C VAL A 262 -11.44 -5.99 10.58
N PHE A 263 -10.13 -6.22 10.66
CA PHE A 263 -9.15 -5.31 10.05
C PHE A 263 -9.15 -5.38 8.51
N GLU A 264 -9.48 -6.53 7.93
CA GLU A 264 -9.68 -6.69 6.48
C GLU A 264 -10.86 -5.84 6.00
N ASP A 265 -12.04 -6.01 6.59
CA ASP A 265 -13.24 -5.27 6.21
C ASP A 265 -13.13 -3.76 6.50
N LEU A 266 -12.46 -3.35 7.58
CA LEU A 266 -12.16 -1.93 7.83
C LEU A 266 -11.26 -1.33 6.74
N GLY A 267 -10.30 -2.10 6.22
CA GLY A 267 -9.44 -1.65 5.13
C GLY A 267 -10.17 -1.56 3.79
N ILE A 268 -11.06 -2.51 3.50
CA ILE A 268 -11.92 -2.47 2.32
C ILE A 268 -12.90 -1.29 2.40
N ALA A 269 -13.54 -1.10 3.55
CA ALA A 269 -14.43 0.03 3.79
C ALA A 269 -13.71 1.37 3.62
N ALA A 270 -12.50 1.50 4.16
CA ALA A 270 -11.70 2.72 3.97
C ALA A 270 -11.43 3.01 2.49
N PHE A 271 -11.05 1.99 1.72
CA PHE A 271 -10.84 2.13 0.28
C PHE A 271 -12.13 2.57 -0.44
N LEU A 272 -13.27 1.92 -0.18
CA LEU A 272 -14.54 2.25 -0.83
C LEU A 272 -15.04 3.65 -0.47
N VAL A 273 -14.92 4.06 0.79
CA VAL A 273 -15.27 5.41 1.24
C VAL A 273 -14.47 6.47 0.48
N GLU A 274 -13.18 6.26 0.24
CA GLU A 274 -12.36 7.20 -0.55
C GLU A 274 -12.69 7.15 -2.04
N VAL A 275 -12.90 5.96 -2.61
CA VAL A 275 -13.28 5.80 -4.02
C VAL A 275 -14.61 6.50 -4.31
N TRP A 276 -15.60 6.34 -3.43
CA TRP A 276 -16.90 6.98 -3.58
C TRP A 276 -16.85 8.46 -3.23
N GLY A 277 -16.08 8.85 -2.21
CA GLY A 277 -15.90 10.25 -1.83
C GLY A 277 -15.34 11.11 -2.96
N GLY A 278 -14.52 10.55 -3.85
CA GLY A 278 -14.02 11.24 -5.04
C GLY A 278 -15.03 11.41 -6.18
N VAL A 279 -16.16 10.69 -6.15
CA VAL A 279 -17.12 10.59 -7.27
C VAL A 279 -18.51 11.13 -6.90
N TYR A 280 -18.97 10.87 -5.69
CA TYR A 280 -20.32 11.17 -5.24
C TYR A 280 -20.32 12.24 -4.14
N ALA A 281 -21.47 12.88 -3.93
CA ALA A 281 -21.68 13.75 -2.78
C ALA A 281 -21.49 12.95 -1.49
N ALA A 282 -20.66 13.47 -0.58
CA ALA A 282 -20.40 12.81 0.69
C ALA A 282 -21.69 12.74 1.53
N PRO A 283 -21.98 11.60 2.17
CA PRO A 283 -23.16 11.48 3.01
C PRO A 283 -23.07 12.42 4.23
N ARG A 284 -24.19 13.05 4.60
CA ARG A 284 -24.28 13.86 5.82
C ARG A 284 -24.22 12.93 7.03
N ARG A 285 -23.11 12.96 7.78
CA ARG A 285 -23.00 12.20 9.03
C ARG A 285 -23.88 12.84 10.12
N PRO A 286 -24.70 12.06 10.85
CA PRO A 286 -25.36 12.58 12.04
C PRO A 286 -24.33 12.84 13.14
N GLY A 287 -24.19 14.10 13.57
CA GLY A 287 -23.38 14.51 14.73
C GLY A 287 -21.89 14.74 14.48
N GLY A 288 -21.42 14.78 13.23
CA GLY A 288 -20.05 15.20 12.90
C GLY A 288 -20.00 16.70 12.61
N GLU A 289 -19.05 17.42 13.21
CA GLU A 289 -18.61 18.71 12.69
C GLU A 289 -18.30 18.51 11.20
N GLY A 290 -18.95 19.30 10.35
CA GLY A 290 -18.82 19.18 8.90
C GLY A 290 -17.35 19.19 8.52
N ASP A 291 -16.91 18.18 7.78
CA ASP A 291 -15.61 18.21 7.12
C ASP A 291 -15.70 19.23 5.96
N GLU A 292 -15.67 20.52 6.32
CA GLU A 292 -15.72 21.66 5.39
C GLU A 292 -14.51 21.68 4.44
N GLY A 293 -13.54 20.78 4.61
CA GLY A 293 -12.33 20.67 3.80
C GLY A 293 -12.41 19.67 2.63
N ARG A 294 -13.32 18.69 2.64
CA ARG A 294 -13.28 17.57 1.65
C ARG A 294 -13.86 17.89 0.26
N GLY A 295 -14.44 19.08 0.08
CA GLY A 295 -15.18 19.46 -1.13
C GLY A 295 -14.58 20.58 -1.99
N LYS A 296 -13.43 21.18 -1.60
CA LYS A 296 -12.90 22.38 -2.30
C LYS A 296 -11.80 22.12 -3.33
N GLU A 297 -11.39 20.87 -3.55
CA GLU A 297 -10.46 20.51 -4.62
C GLU A 297 -11.21 19.81 -5.76
N GLY A 298 -11.66 20.60 -6.72
CA GLY A 298 -12.44 20.16 -7.89
C GLY A 298 -13.42 21.25 -8.28
N GLY A 299 -13.22 21.87 -9.44
CA GLY A 299 -14.00 23.04 -9.87
C GLY A 299 -15.51 22.79 -9.91
N GLY A 300 -16.26 23.64 -9.21
CA GLY A 300 -17.57 24.18 -9.61
C GLY A 300 -18.80 23.27 -9.68
N GLU A 301 -18.69 21.97 -9.97
CA GLU A 301 -19.85 21.09 -10.15
C GLU A 301 -20.21 20.30 -8.89
N GLU A 302 -21.47 20.35 -8.49
CA GLU A 302 -22.00 19.52 -7.41
C GLU A 302 -21.89 18.04 -7.80
N ARG A 303 -21.21 17.24 -6.95
CA ARG A 303 -21.10 15.79 -7.17
C ARG A 303 -22.50 15.14 -7.10
N PRO A 304 -22.77 14.13 -7.94
CA PRO A 304 -24.07 13.45 -7.96
C PRO A 304 -24.35 12.71 -6.64
N PRO A 305 -25.63 12.48 -6.30
CA PRO A 305 -25.99 11.66 -5.14
C PRO A 305 -25.48 10.22 -5.31
N PHE A 306 -25.14 9.57 -4.20
CA PHE A 306 -24.74 8.18 -4.21
C PHE A 306 -25.93 7.27 -4.57
N PRO A 307 -25.82 6.39 -5.58
CA PRO A 307 -26.93 5.55 -6.05
C PRO A 307 -27.26 4.38 -5.10
N GLY A 308 -26.46 4.18 -4.06
CA GLY A 308 -26.54 3.04 -3.16
C GLY A 308 -25.61 1.90 -3.59
N PHE A 309 -25.35 0.97 -2.67
CA PHE A 309 -24.55 -0.23 -2.94
C PHE A 309 -25.28 -1.54 -2.63
N VAL A 310 -24.79 -2.62 -3.25
CA VAL A 310 -25.14 -4.00 -2.88
C VAL A 310 -23.89 -4.85 -2.74
N ASP A 311 -23.72 -5.48 -1.58
CA ASP A 311 -22.67 -6.47 -1.33
C ASP A 311 -23.20 -7.88 -1.63
N ILE A 312 -22.77 -8.46 -2.75
CA ILE A 312 -23.19 -9.77 -3.24
C ILE A 312 -22.31 -10.86 -2.61
N GLY A 313 -22.91 -11.77 -1.84
CA GLY A 313 -22.13 -12.71 -1.03
C GLY A 313 -21.47 -12.02 0.16
N CYS A 314 -22.23 -11.19 0.89
CA CYS A 314 -21.70 -10.32 1.94
C CYS A 314 -21.18 -11.08 3.19
N GLY A 315 -21.30 -12.40 3.24
CA GLY A 315 -20.76 -13.24 4.30
C GLY A 315 -21.20 -12.77 5.69
N ASN A 316 -20.24 -12.39 6.53
CA ASN A 316 -20.49 -11.96 7.91
C ASN A 316 -21.29 -10.64 8.02
N GLY A 317 -21.49 -9.89 6.93
CA GLY A 317 -22.27 -8.65 6.89
C GLY A 317 -21.56 -7.41 7.48
N LEU A 318 -20.29 -7.54 7.87
CA LEU A 318 -19.56 -6.48 8.56
C LEU A 318 -19.23 -5.30 7.65
N LEU A 319 -18.84 -5.55 6.40
CA LEU A 319 -18.59 -4.49 5.44
C LEU A 319 -19.85 -3.63 5.22
N VAL A 320 -21.01 -4.26 5.07
CA VAL A 320 -22.32 -3.59 4.98
C VAL A 320 -22.59 -2.75 6.23
N HIS A 321 -22.35 -3.30 7.43
CA HIS A 321 -22.50 -2.57 8.69
C HIS A 321 -21.66 -1.28 8.73
N ILE A 322 -20.37 -1.39 8.39
CA ILE A 322 -19.43 -0.27 8.45
C ILE A 322 -19.83 0.82 7.44
N LEU A 323 -20.07 0.45 6.18
CA LEU A 323 -20.40 1.41 5.12
C LEU A 323 -21.71 2.17 5.42
N ARG A 324 -22.74 1.47 5.91
CA ARG A 324 -23.99 2.11 6.33
C ARG A 324 -23.82 3.00 7.56
N SER A 325 -23.01 2.59 8.52
CA SER A 325 -22.67 3.42 9.69
C SER A 325 -21.92 4.70 9.29
N GLU A 326 -21.20 4.65 8.17
CA GLU A 326 -20.53 5.80 7.57
C GLU A 326 -21.45 6.67 6.69
N GLY A 327 -22.73 6.31 6.57
CA GLY A 327 -23.76 7.05 5.85
C GLY A 327 -23.95 6.65 4.38
N TRP A 328 -23.25 5.62 3.91
CA TRP A 328 -23.45 5.10 2.55
C TRP A 328 -24.64 4.13 2.55
N GLU A 329 -25.72 4.48 1.86
CA GLU A 329 -26.91 3.62 1.80
C GLU A 329 -26.68 2.38 0.94
N GLY A 330 -27.21 1.25 1.37
CA GLY A 330 -27.02 -0.02 0.68
C GLY A 330 -27.52 -1.20 1.49
N TRP A 331 -27.29 -2.39 0.96
CA TRP A 331 -27.65 -3.65 1.62
C TRP A 331 -26.72 -4.77 1.17
N GLY A 332 -26.81 -5.93 1.82
CA GLY A 332 -26.06 -7.11 1.43
C GLY A 332 -26.92 -8.36 1.51
N PHE A 333 -26.52 -9.37 0.77
CA PHE A 333 -27.13 -10.69 0.87
C PHE A 333 -26.10 -11.80 0.71
N ASP A 334 -26.43 -12.93 1.31
CA ASP A 334 -25.65 -14.16 1.24
C ASP A 334 -26.62 -15.34 1.11
N ALA A 335 -26.14 -16.46 0.55
CA ALA A 335 -26.96 -17.66 0.43
C ALA A 335 -27.35 -18.25 1.79
N ARG A 336 -26.65 -17.86 2.88
CA ARG A 336 -26.96 -18.27 4.25
C ARG A 336 -26.74 -17.13 5.23
N ALA A 337 -27.68 -16.89 6.13
CA ALA A 337 -27.48 -15.96 7.23
C ALA A 337 -26.31 -16.42 8.11
N ARG A 338 -25.43 -15.47 8.49
CA ARG A 338 -24.30 -15.72 9.39
C ARG A 338 -24.66 -15.36 10.83
N LYS A 339 -23.95 -15.93 11.79
CA LYS A 339 -24.22 -15.70 13.22
C LYS A 339 -24.04 -14.22 13.58
N THR A 340 -23.08 -13.54 12.95
CA THR A 340 -22.84 -12.11 13.15
C THR A 340 -24.06 -11.25 12.85
N TRP A 341 -24.97 -11.67 11.96
CA TRP A 341 -26.11 -10.84 11.55
C TRP A 341 -27.07 -10.54 12.72
N SER A 342 -27.24 -11.48 13.65
CA SER A 342 -28.07 -11.28 14.84
C SER A 342 -27.36 -10.50 15.95
N ALA A 343 -26.02 -10.39 15.89
CA ALA A 343 -25.22 -9.59 16.82
C ALA A 343 -25.07 -8.12 16.37
N LEU A 344 -25.34 -7.82 15.10
CA LEU A 344 -25.32 -6.45 14.55
C LEU A 344 -26.57 -5.66 14.97
N PRO A 345 -26.51 -4.32 14.99
CA PRO A 345 -27.68 -3.49 15.31
C PRO A 345 -28.85 -3.73 14.34
N PRO A 346 -30.12 -3.66 14.80
CA PRO A 346 -31.29 -3.88 13.96
C PRO A 346 -31.34 -2.99 12.71
N SER A 347 -30.81 -1.77 12.80
CA SER A 347 -30.69 -0.86 11.65
C SER A 347 -29.87 -1.47 10.52
N THR A 348 -28.84 -2.26 10.83
CA THR A 348 -28.03 -3.00 9.86
C THR A 348 -28.66 -4.35 9.51
N SER A 349 -29.09 -5.14 10.50
CA SER A 349 -29.60 -6.49 10.25
C SER A 349 -30.83 -6.50 9.34
N ALA A 350 -31.66 -5.45 9.36
CA ALA A 350 -32.78 -5.28 8.42
C ALA A 350 -32.34 -5.12 6.93
N HIS A 351 -31.05 -4.85 6.69
CA HIS A 351 -30.44 -4.68 5.38
C HIS A 351 -29.50 -5.84 5.01
N LEU A 352 -29.56 -6.94 5.77
CA LEU A 352 -28.90 -8.19 5.46
C LEU A 352 -29.97 -9.24 5.16
N LYS A 353 -29.88 -9.90 3.99
CA LYS A 353 -30.92 -10.82 3.52
C LYS A 353 -30.33 -12.19 3.18
N GLU A 354 -30.94 -13.25 3.68
CA GLU A 354 -30.62 -14.61 3.23
C GLU A 354 -31.32 -14.83 1.88
N LEU A 355 -30.55 -14.77 0.80
CA LEU A 355 -31.05 -14.88 -0.57
C LEU A 355 -30.03 -15.59 -1.45
N LEU A 356 -30.49 -16.58 -2.23
CA LEU A 356 -29.69 -17.16 -3.30
C LEU A 356 -29.77 -16.26 -4.53
N LEU A 357 -28.62 -15.97 -5.14
CA LEU A 357 -28.55 -15.33 -6.44
C LEU A 357 -28.62 -16.40 -7.52
N VAL A 358 -29.68 -16.35 -8.32
CA VAL A 358 -29.80 -17.17 -9.53
C VAL A 358 -30.02 -16.19 -10.67
N PRO A 359 -29.00 -15.94 -11.52
CA PRO A 359 -29.14 -15.03 -12.66
C PRO A 359 -30.38 -15.41 -13.50
N ARG A 360 -31.28 -14.44 -13.74
CA ARG A 360 -32.58 -14.63 -14.40
C ARG A 360 -33.55 -15.60 -13.71
N GLY A 361 -33.29 -15.97 -12.47
CA GLY A 361 -34.20 -16.75 -11.64
C GLY A 361 -35.48 -15.99 -11.30
N GLY A 362 -36.50 -16.72 -10.84
CA GLY A 362 -37.72 -16.15 -10.28
C GLY A 362 -37.72 -16.19 -8.75
N THR A 363 -38.72 -15.56 -8.14
CA THR A 363 -38.99 -15.69 -6.70
C THR A 363 -39.06 -17.18 -6.31
N PRO A 364 -38.39 -17.63 -5.24
CA PRO A 364 -37.87 -16.85 -4.11
C PRO A 364 -36.43 -16.32 -4.26
N TRP A 365 -35.78 -16.52 -5.41
CA TRP A 365 -34.38 -16.16 -5.64
C TRP A 365 -34.22 -14.73 -6.14
N HIS A 366 -33.04 -14.14 -5.90
CA HIS A 366 -32.68 -12.86 -6.51
C HIS A 366 -32.24 -13.10 -7.96
N ASN A 367 -32.81 -12.37 -8.91
CA ASN A 367 -32.61 -12.58 -10.34
C ASN A 367 -31.32 -11.94 -10.90
N GLY A 368 -30.60 -11.19 -10.07
CA GLY A 368 -29.35 -10.50 -10.44
C GLY A 368 -29.53 -9.17 -11.16
N LEU A 369 -30.76 -8.66 -11.25
CA LEU A 369 -31.04 -7.31 -11.73
C LEU A 369 -31.16 -6.37 -10.53
N PHE A 370 -30.40 -5.28 -10.56
CA PHE A 370 -30.43 -4.24 -9.55
C PHE A 370 -30.93 -2.92 -10.16
N PRO A 371 -31.38 -1.96 -9.35
CA PRO A 371 -31.67 -0.62 -9.85
C PRO A 371 -30.47 -0.06 -10.63
N PRO A 372 -30.70 0.67 -11.73
CA PRO A 372 -29.62 1.21 -12.54
C PRO A 372 -28.59 1.99 -11.70
N HIS A 373 -27.31 1.78 -11.99
CA HIS A 373 -26.17 2.47 -11.36
C HIS A 373 -25.88 2.09 -9.90
N THR A 374 -26.61 1.13 -9.32
CA THR A 374 -26.29 0.59 -7.98
C THR A 374 -24.86 0.05 -7.94
N PHE A 375 -24.04 0.49 -6.98
CA PHE A 375 -22.65 0.03 -6.91
C PHE A 375 -22.56 -1.41 -6.38
N LEU A 376 -21.95 -2.31 -7.14
CA LEU A 376 -21.83 -3.72 -6.74
C LEU A 376 -20.50 -3.99 -6.03
N ILE A 377 -20.56 -4.67 -4.89
CA ILE A 377 -19.40 -5.14 -4.14
C ILE A 377 -19.41 -6.65 -4.17
N ALA A 378 -18.31 -7.24 -4.62
CA ALA A 378 -18.01 -8.66 -4.49
C ALA A 378 -16.74 -8.82 -3.66
N ASN A 379 -16.89 -8.71 -2.34
CA ASN A 379 -15.80 -8.92 -1.39
C ASN A 379 -15.62 -10.42 -1.12
N HIS A 380 -14.60 -11.03 -1.71
CA HIS A 380 -14.33 -12.45 -1.52
C HIS A 380 -15.55 -13.35 -1.80
N ALA A 381 -16.33 -12.98 -2.83
CA ALA A 381 -17.65 -13.54 -3.11
C ALA A 381 -17.64 -14.92 -3.80
N ASP A 382 -16.57 -15.71 -3.63
CA ASP A 382 -16.42 -17.07 -4.15
C ASP A 382 -16.90 -17.24 -5.61
N GLU A 383 -17.92 -18.08 -5.86
CA GLU A 383 -18.50 -18.37 -7.18
C GLU A 383 -19.08 -17.13 -7.87
N LEU A 384 -19.45 -16.08 -7.12
CA LEU A 384 -19.99 -14.83 -7.68
C LEU A 384 -18.91 -13.90 -8.25
N THR A 385 -17.63 -14.16 -7.96
CA THR A 385 -16.50 -13.35 -8.45
C THR A 385 -16.52 -13.17 -9.98
N PRO A 386 -16.58 -14.23 -10.81
CA PRO A 386 -16.68 -14.07 -12.27
C PRO A 386 -18.03 -13.53 -12.74
N TRP A 387 -19.10 -13.73 -11.97
CA TRP A 387 -20.44 -13.21 -12.29
C TRP A 387 -20.59 -11.71 -12.06
N THR A 388 -19.79 -11.13 -11.17
CA THR A 388 -19.87 -9.72 -10.76
C THR A 388 -19.92 -8.74 -11.95
N PRO A 389 -18.99 -8.79 -12.93
CA PRO A 389 -19.05 -7.88 -14.08
C PRO A 389 -20.27 -8.11 -14.98
N LEU A 390 -20.79 -9.35 -15.09
CA LEU A 390 -22.00 -9.63 -15.87
C LEU A 390 -23.23 -8.97 -15.22
N LEU A 391 -23.39 -9.15 -13.90
CA LEU A 391 -24.49 -8.56 -13.12
C LEU A 391 -24.43 -7.02 -13.15
N ALA A 392 -23.22 -6.48 -13.07
CA ALA A 392 -22.98 -5.06 -13.17
C ALA A 392 -23.34 -4.51 -14.56
N SER A 393 -23.02 -5.27 -15.62
CA SER A 393 -23.35 -4.87 -16.99
C SER A 393 -24.86 -4.77 -17.21
N LEU A 394 -25.63 -5.76 -16.73
CA LEU A 394 -27.09 -5.75 -16.83
C LEU A 394 -27.71 -4.50 -16.18
N SER A 395 -27.15 -4.08 -15.05
CA SER A 395 -27.66 -2.95 -14.25
C SER A 395 -27.00 -1.60 -14.56
N ALA A 396 -26.14 -1.51 -15.59
CA ALA A 396 -25.35 -0.31 -15.89
C ALA A 396 -24.61 0.25 -14.65
N SER A 397 -24.07 -0.67 -13.87
CA SER A 397 -23.54 -0.43 -12.53
C SER A 397 -22.02 -0.46 -12.52
N ALA A 398 -21.40 0.44 -11.74
CA ALA A 398 -20.01 0.25 -11.36
C ALA A 398 -19.89 -0.89 -10.34
N PHE A 399 -18.72 -1.53 -10.29
CA PHE A 399 -18.48 -2.60 -9.33
C PHE A 399 -17.04 -2.62 -8.80
N VAL A 400 -16.89 -3.29 -7.66
CA VAL A 400 -15.61 -3.76 -7.13
C VAL A 400 -15.67 -5.28 -6.95
N ALA A 401 -14.61 -5.97 -7.34
CA ALA A 401 -14.42 -7.39 -7.08
C ALA A 401 -13.06 -7.62 -6.41
N ILE A 402 -13.06 -8.36 -5.30
CA ILE A 402 -11.85 -8.78 -4.58
C ILE A 402 -11.78 -10.32 -4.62
N PRO A 403 -11.17 -10.90 -5.68
CA PRO A 403 -11.20 -12.34 -5.88
C PRO A 403 -10.56 -13.12 -4.73
N CYS A 404 -11.05 -14.33 -4.45
CA CYS A 404 -10.47 -15.22 -3.43
C CYS A 404 -10.33 -16.67 -3.91
N CYS A 405 -11.39 -17.20 -4.51
CA CYS A 405 -11.51 -18.59 -4.92
C CYS A 405 -11.75 -18.67 -6.43
N SER A 406 -11.09 -19.62 -7.10
CA SER A 406 -11.06 -19.73 -8.55
C SER A 406 -12.16 -20.65 -9.04
N HIS A 407 -13.31 -20.06 -9.35
CA HIS A 407 -14.46 -20.72 -9.96
C HIS A 407 -14.72 -20.13 -11.36
N ASP A 408 -15.23 -20.94 -12.28
CA ASP A 408 -15.76 -20.46 -13.56
C ASP A 408 -17.22 -20.01 -13.44
N LEU A 409 -17.83 -19.57 -14.55
CA LEU A 409 -19.23 -19.14 -14.58
C LEU A 409 -20.23 -20.28 -14.27
N ALA A 410 -19.83 -21.55 -14.39
CA ALA A 410 -20.64 -22.68 -13.97
C ALA A 410 -20.48 -23.00 -12.46
N GLY A 411 -19.65 -22.25 -11.74
CA GLY A 411 -19.33 -22.49 -10.33
C GLY A 411 -18.30 -23.61 -10.13
N ALA A 412 -17.76 -24.20 -11.20
CA ALA A 412 -16.77 -25.26 -11.09
C ALA A 412 -15.40 -24.67 -10.75
N ARG A 413 -14.66 -25.34 -9.86
CA ARG A 413 -13.28 -24.95 -9.55
C ARG A 413 -12.43 -25.07 -10.81
N THR A 414 -11.84 -23.96 -11.24
CA THR A 414 -11.04 -23.91 -12.46
C THR A 414 -9.68 -23.26 -12.22
N ARG A 415 -8.72 -23.56 -13.09
CA ARG A 415 -7.43 -22.85 -13.15
C ARG A 415 -7.35 -22.07 -14.44
N PHE A 416 -7.50 -20.76 -14.35
CA PHE A 416 -7.33 -19.87 -15.48
C PHE A 416 -5.87 -19.85 -15.95
N SER A 417 -5.66 -19.77 -17.27
CA SER A 417 -4.37 -19.43 -17.85
C SER A 417 -4.34 -17.93 -18.13
N THR A 418 -3.17 -17.29 -18.04
CA THR A 418 -2.99 -15.91 -18.50
C THR A 418 -2.90 -15.79 -20.02
N THR A 419 -2.95 -16.90 -20.74
CA THR A 419 -3.03 -16.98 -22.21
C THR A 419 -4.41 -17.51 -22.62
N SER A 420 -5.48 -16.77 -22.34
CA SER A 420 -6.78 -17.09 -22.95
C SER A 420 -6.87 -16.45 -24.36
N PRO A 421 -7.48 -17.11 -25.37
CA PRO A 421 -7.17 -16.88 -26.79
C PRO A 421 -8.03 -15.83 -27.51
N THR A 422 -8.80 -14.99 -26.82
CA THR A 422 -9.84 -14.14 -27.46
C THR A 422 -9.49 -12.66 -27.62
N ALA A 423 -8.27 -12.23 -27.31
CA ALA A 423 -7.84 -10.84 -27.50
C ALA A 423 -7.49 -10.55 -28.98
N SER A 424 -8.48 -10.22 -29.80
CA SER A 424 -8.28 -9.64 -31.13
C SER A 424 -8.64 -8.15 -31.17
N THR A 425 -7.97 -7.31 -30.37
CA THR A 425 -7.72 -5.90 -30.72
C THR A 425 -6.59 -5.32 -29.83
N PRO A 426 -5.54 -4.70 -30.40
CA PRO A 426 -4.50 -4.06 -29.60
C PRO A 426 -5.01 -2.74 -29.04
N SER A 427 -5.20 -2.65 -27.72
CA SER A 427 -5.32 -1.36 -27.01
C SER A 427 -3.92 -0.79 -26.75
N PRO A 428 -3.73 0.54 -26.77
CA PRO A 428 -2.42 1.16 -26.62
C PRO A 428 -1.83 0.91 -25.23
N SER A 429 -0.53 0.68 -25.21
CA SER A 429 0.30 0.16 -24.13
C SER A 429 0.06 0.77 -22.74
N ILE A 430 -0.31 -0.07 -21.77
CA ILE A 430 0.15 0.04 -20.38
C ILE A 430 0.82 -1.29 -20.05
N ALA A 431 2.12 -1.25 -19.73
CA ALA A 431 2.94 -2.43 -19.48
C ALA A 431 2.34 -3.28 -18.34
N ASP A 432 2.05 -4.55 -18.64
CA ASP A 432 1.63 -5.57 -17.68
C ASP A 432 2.79 -5.99 -16.76
N PRO A 433 2.67 -5.86 -15.42
CA PRO A 433 3.64 -6.43 -14.49
C PRO A 433 2.98 -7.50 -13.59
N LEU A 434 2.13 -8.36 -14.14
CA LEU A 434 1.56 -9.49 -13.39
C LEU A 434 2.49 -10.72 -13.40
N HIS A 435 3.66 -10.60 -12.78
CA HIS A 435 4.53 -11.76 -12.52
C HIS A 435 4.83 -11.93 -11.03
N SER A 436 4.29 -13.04 -10.50
CA SER A 436 4.53 -13.63 -9.17
C SER A 436 4.20 -12.76 -7.95
N ALA A 437 2.98 -12.93 -7.43
CA ALA A 437 2.68 -12.66 -6.03
C ALA A 437 3.37 -13.71 -5.15
N THR A 438 4.52 -13.34 -4.60
CA THR A 438 4.99 -13.84 -3.31
C THR A 438 5.27 -12.61 -2.47
N SER A 439 4.34 -12.23 -1.61
CA SER A 439 4.61 -11.31 -0.51
C SER A 439 5.51 -12.03 0.50
N PRO A 440 6.57 -11.40 1.02
CA PRO A 440 7.06 -11.72 2.34
C PRO A 440 6.03 -11.19 3.34
N SER A 441 5.46 -12.07 4.15
CA SER A 441 4.89 -11.69 5.43
C SER A 441 5.94 -10.90 6.22
N ALA A 442 5.51 -9.82 6.88
CA ALA A 442 6.24 -9.36 8.04
C ALA A 442 6.30 -10.51 9.06
N ASP A 443 7.48 -10.68 9.66
CA ASP A 443 7.90 -11.70 10.66
C ASP A 443 8.61 -12.97 10.10
N GLY A 444 9.94 -13.05 10.30
CA GLY A 444 10.76 -14.29 10.21
C GLY A 444 11.94 -14.28 9.21
N PRO A 445 13.06 -14.97 9.49
CA PRO A 445 14.35 -14.76 8.81
C PRO A 445 14.31 -15.20 7.34
N GLY A 446 14.96 -14.40 6.50
CA GLY A 446 14.87 -14.45 5.04
C GLY A 446 15.33 -15.76 4.37
N PRO A 447 15.10 -15.86 3.05
CA PRO A 447 15.51 -17.04 2.27
C PRO A 447 17.04 -17.16 2.25
N LYS A 448 17.52 -18.38 2.47
CA LYS A 448 18.94 -18.74 2.39
C LYS A 448 19.49 -18.45 0.99
N ALA A 449 20.72 -17.95 0.96
CA ALA A 449 21.46 -17.65 -0.26
C ALA A 449 21.60 -18.89 -1.16
N GLY A 450 21.44 -18.66 -2.47
CA GLY A 450 21.79 -19.61 -3.53
C GLY A 450 20.61 -20.05 -4.39
N SER A 451 20.39 -19.39 -5.54
CA SER A 451 19.88 -20.04 -6.75
C SER A 451 19.93 -19.07 -7.94
N LEU A 452 20.60 -19.54 -9.00
CA LEU A 452 20.81 -18.95 -10.31
C LEU A 452 19.51 -18.53 -11.02
N ALA A 453 19.67 -17.65 -12.02
CA ALA A 453 18.66 -17.13 -12.95
C ALA A 453 17.38 -17.99 -13.07
N ARG A 454 16.29 -17.53 -12.44
CA ARG A 454 14.98 -18.19 -12.50
C ARG A 454 14.29 -17.87 -13.83
N LYS A 455 14.03 -18.91 -14.63
CA LYS A 455 12.99 -18.89 -15.69
C LYS A 455 11.68 -18.33 -15.12
N SER A 456 10.95 -17.54 -15.91
CA SER A 456 9.67 -16.95 -15.51
C SER A 456 8.70 -18.05 -15.06
N LYS A 457 8.34 -18.03 -13.78
CA LYS A 457 7.34 -18.97 -13.26
C LYS A 457 5.97 -18.60 -13.82
N PRO A 458 5.10 -19.59 -14.11
CA PRO A 458 3.73 -19.31 -14.49
C PRO A 458 3.03 -18.51 -13.38
N PRO A 459 2.06 -17.65 -13.74
CA PRO A 459 1.31 -16.85 -12.79
C PRO A 459 0.59 -17.73 -11.77
N SER A 460 0.40 -17.23 -10.56
CA SER A 460 -0.36 -17.95 -9.54
C SER A 460 -1.82 -18.08 -9.98
N ALA A 461 -2.53 -19.11 -9.49
CA ALA A 461 -3.97 -19.27 -9.75
C ALA A 461 -4.77 -18.01 -9.38
N TYR A 462 -4.36 -17.33 -8.31
CA TYR A 462 -4.94 -16.07 -7.87
C TYR A 462 -4.72 -14.91 -8.87
N ALA A 463 -3.49 -14.78 -9.37
CA ALA A 463 -3.18 -13.78 -10.39
C ALA A 463 -3.94 -14.06 -11.69
N ALA A 464 -4.04 -15.33 -12.11
CA ALA A 464 -4.77 -15.73 -13.29
C ALA A 464 -6.28 -15.46 -13.17
N LEU A 465 -6.90 -15.75 -12.01
CA LEU A 465 -8.29 -15.38 -11.74
C LEU A 465 -8.51 -13.85 -11.82
N THR A 466 -7.61 -13.07 -11.23
CA THR A 466 -7.71 -11.60 -11.26
C THR A 466 -7.59 -11.06 -12.70
N ALA A 467 -6.69 -11.63 -13.50
CA ALA A 467 -6.55 -11.30 -14.92
C ALA A 467 -7.79 -11.69 -15.72
N TYR A 468 -8.37 -12.87 -15.43
CA TYR A 468 -9.60 -13.33 -16.04
C TYR A 468 -10.77 -12.38 -15.78
N VAL A 469 -11.01 -12.02 -14.51
CA VAL A 469 -12.07 -11.07 -14.14
C VAL A 469 -11.88 -9.72 -14.84
N ALA A 470 -10.63 -9.23 -14.91
CA ALA A 470 -10.33 -7.99 -15.62
C ALA A 470 -10.58 -8.08 -17.14
N SER A 471 -10.21 -9.18 -17.79
CA SER A 471 -10.48 -9.41 -19.23
C SER A 471 -11.98 -9.47 -19.50
N LEU A 472 -12.70 -10.27 -18.71
CA LEU A 472 -14.16 -10.42 -18.80
C LEU A 472 -14.87 -9.07 -18.65
N SER A 473 -14.38 -8.23 -17.73
CA SER A 473 -14.91 -6.88 -17.53
C SER A 473 -14.66 -5.96 -18.73
N ALA A 474 -13.47 -6.04 -19.35
CA ALA A 474 -13.17 -5.25 -20.54
C ALA A 474 -14.03 -5.68 -21.74
N GLU A 475 -14.24 -6.99 -21.93
CA GLU A 475 -15.13 -7.52 -22.97
C GLU A 475 -16.59 -7.04 -22.81
N LEU A 476 -17.01 -6.80 -21.57
CA LEU A 476 -18.34 -6.25 -21.22
C LEU A 476 -18.43 -4.71 -21.37
N GLY A 477 -17.37 -4.04 -21.81
CA GLY A 477 -17.35 -2.60 -22.07
C GLY A 477 -17.01 -1.73 -20.85
N PHE A 478 -16.49 -2.31 -19.77
CA PHE A 478 -16.03 -1.53 -18.62
C PHE A 478 -14.66 -0.91 -18.86
N ARG A 479 -14.47 0.31 -18.33
CA ARG A 479 -13.12 0.79 -18.00
C ARG A 479 -12.66 0.03 -16.76
N VAL A 480 -11.66 -0.83 -16.95
CA VAL A 480 -11.14 -1.71 -15.90
C VAL A 480 -9.93 -1.08 -15.24
N GLU A 481 -10.00 -0.98 -13.92
CA GLU A 481 -8.93 -0.49 -13.07
C GLU A 481 -8.54 -1.57 -12.05
N LYS A 482 -7.28 -1.56 -11.59
CA LYS A 482 -6.76 -2.53 -10.63
C LYS A 482 -6.10 -1.81 -9.46
N GLU A 483 -6.34 -2.27 -8.24
CA GLU A 483 -5.71 -1.77 -7.02
C GLU A 483 -5.20 -2.93 -6.17
N MET A 484 -4.06 -2.74 -5.51
CA MET A 484 -3.53 -3.68 -4.54
C MET A 484 -3.80 -3.15 -3.14
N LEU A 485 -4.88 -3.66 -2.52
CA LEU A 485 -5.38 -3.18 -1.25
C LEU A 485 -4.39 -3.40 -0.11
N ARG A 486 -4.36 -2.45 0.83
CA ARG A 486 -3.52 -2.49 2.05
C ARG A 486 -4.24 -3.18 3.20
N ILE A 487 -4.73 -4.39 2.96
CA ILE A 487 -5.45 -5.23 3.91
C ILE A 487 -4.58 -6.39 4.42
N PRO A 488 -4.85 -6.96 5.61
CA PRO A 488 -4.13 -8.12 6.15
C PRO A 488 -4.50 -9.45 5.44
N SER A 489 -4.52 -9.45 4.11
CA SER A 489 -4.85 -10.60 3.26
C SER A 489 -3.81 -10.81 2.16
N THR A 490 -3.54 -12.07 1.83
CA THR A 490 -2.74 -12.43 0.64
C THR A 490 -3.54 -12.32 -0.65
N ARG A 491 -4.87 -12.18 -0.54
CA ARG A 491 -5.82 -11.99 -1.65
C ARG A 491 -6.26 -10.52 -1.66
N ASN A 492 -5.35 -9.63 -2.02
CA ASN A 492 -5.56 -8.19 -1.89
C ASN A 492 -5.61 -7.43 -3.23
N ALA A 493 -5.60 -8.13 -4.36
CA ALA A 493 -5.89 -7.53 -5.66
C ALA A 493 -7.39 -7.26 -5.79
N CYS A 494 -7.70 -6.07 -6.24
CA CYS A 494 -9.04 -5.52 -6.41
C CYS A 494 -9.21 -5.10 -7.87
N VAL A 495 -10.30 -5.53 -8.50
CA VAL A 495 -10.72 -5.09 -9.84
C VAL A 495 -11.90 -4.15 -9.69
N VAL A 496 -11.78 -2.95 -10.25
CA VAL A 496 -12.86 -1.96 -10.28
C VAL A 496 -13.30 -1.79 -11.73
N GLY A 497 -14.58 -1.95 -12.00
CA GLY A 497 -15.17 -1.69 -13.32
C GLY A 497 -16.05 -0.46 -13.28
N ARG A 498 -15.73 0.53 -14.11
CA ARG A 498 -16.57 1.72 -14.33
C ARG A 498 -17.26 1.60 -15.70
N PRO A 499 -18.59 1.77 -15.79
CA PRO A 499 -19.26 1.80 -17.07
C PRO A 499 -18.63 2.86 -17.98
N SER A 500 -18.29 2.50 -19.21
CA SER A 500 -17.86 3.46 -20.23
C SER A 500 -19.06 4.27 -20.74
N SER A 501 -18.81 5.42 -21.37
CA SER A 501 -19.87 6.18 -22.03
C SER A 501 -20.61 5.33 -23.07
N GLU A 502 -19.88 4.55 -23.86
CA GLU A 502 -20.43 3.62 -24.86
C GLU A 502 -21.36 2.58 -24.25
N MET A 503 -20.97 1.98 -23.12
CA MET A 503 -21.80 1.03 -22.38
C MET A 503 -23.09 1.68 -21.83
N MET A 504 -23.02 2.96 -21.48
CA MET A 504 -24.15 3.71 -20.94
C MET A 504 -25.13 4.16 -22.05
N GLU A 505 -24.67 4.26 -23.30
CA GLU A 505 -25.50 4.60 -24.47
C GLU A 505 -26.36 3.42 -24.95
N ILE A 506 -25.92 2.18 -24.74
CA ILE A 506 -26.68 0.99 -25.15
C ILE A 506 -27.80 0.66 -24.17
N GLY A 507 -28.99 0.35 -24.72
CA GLY A 507 -30.18 0.01 -23.95
C GLY A 507 -30.06 -1.31 -23.17
N ALA A 508 -30.96 -1.52 -22.19
CA ALA A 508 -30.94 -2.70 -21.32
C ALA A 508 -31.05 -4.03 -22.09
N GLU A 509 -31.84 -4.07 -23.17
CA GLU A 509 -31.96 -5.27 -24.02
C GLU A 509 -30.63 -5.63 -24.70
N GLU A 510 -29.93 -4.64 -25.23
CA GLU A 510 -28.66 -4.85 -25.92
C GLU A 510 -27.57 -5.28 -24.93
N ARG A 511 -27.51 -4.66 -23.73
CA ARG A 511 -26.64 -5.15 -22.65
C ARG A 511 -26.94 -6.60 -22.28
N GLY A 512 -28.22 -6.96 -22.24
CA GLY A 512 -28.66 -8.34 -22.04
C GLY A 512 -28.10 -9.29 -23.11
N ARG A 513 -28.15 -8.91 -24.39
CA ARG A 513 -27.58 -9.72 -25.48
C ARG A 513 -26.07 -9.86 -25.41
N VAL A 514 -25.36 -8.77 -25.08
CA VAL A 514 -23.90 -8.77 -24.89
C VAL A 514 -23.51 -9.72 -23.76
N VAL A 515 -24.19 -9.63 -22.61
CA VAL A 515 -23.96 -10.51 -21.46
C VAL A 515 -24.17 -11.98 -21.80
N GLU A 516 -25.26 -12.33 -22.50
CA GLU A 516 -25.50 -13.72 -22.93
C GLU A 516 -24.40 -14.22 -23.88
N LYS A 517 -24.05 -13.41 -24.88
CA LYS A 517 -23.00 -13.76 -25.85
C LYS A 517 -21.65 -14.03 -25.16
N ILE A 518 -21.27 -13.18 -24.20
CA ILE A 518 -20.00 -13.33 -23.46
C ILE A 518 -20.08 -14.53 -22.51
N LYS A 519 -21.18 -14.68 -21.77
CA LYS A 519 -21.37 -15.86 -20.91
C LYS A 519 -21.23 -17.16 -21.69
N ASP A 520 -21.86 -17.26 -22.86
CA ASP A 520 -21.82 -18.46 -23.70
C ASP A 520 -20.42 -18.69 -24.29
N ALA A 521 -19.69 -17.63 -24.66
CA ALA A 521 -18.31 -17.73 -25.13
C ALA A 521 -17.33 -18.22 -24.04
N HIS A 522 -17.64 -17.94 -22.77
CA HIS A 522 -16.85 -18.34 -21.60
C HIS A 522 -17.36 -19.61 -20.92
N ALA A 523 -18.47 -20.18 -21.40
CA ALA A 523 -18.96 -21.48 -20.94
C ALA A 523 -17.98 -22.57 -21.41
N SER A 524 -17.39 -23.31 -20.46
CA SER A 524 -16.52 -24.44 -20.80
C SER A 524 -17.27 -25.44 -21.70
N PRO A 525 -16.67 -25.95 -22.80
CA PRO A 525 -17.31 -26.95 -23.67
C PRO A 525 -17.59 -28.31 -22.99
N ALA A 526 -17.36 -28.43 -21.68
CA ALA A 526 -17.52 -29.64 -20.89
C ALA A 526 -18.63 -29.55 -19.80
N SER A 527 -19.42 -28.48 -19.73
CA SER A 527 -20.54 -28.43 -18.79
C SER A 527 -21.81 -29.03 -19.42
N ASN A 528 -21.98 -30.34 -19.24
CA ASN A 528 -23.31 -30.95 -19.24
C ASN A 528 -24.17 -30.24 -18.18
N PRO A 529 -25.45 -29.96 -18.43
CA PRO A 529 -26.28 -29.25 -17.46
C PRO A 529 -26.56 -30.20 -16.29
N LEU A 530 -26.13 -29.88 -15.07
CA LEU A 530 -26.65 -30.41 -13.80
C LEU A 530 -25.94 -29.73 -12.60
N CYS A 531 -26.69 -28.88 -11.89
CA CYS A 531 -26.96 -28.98 -10.44
C CYS A 531 -27.82 -27.80 -10.00
#